data_AF-K3VYT8-F1
#
_entry.id   AF-K3VYT8-F1
#
_cell.length_a   1.000
_cell.length_b   1.000
_cell.length_c   1.000
_cell.angle_alpha   90.00
_cell.angle_beta   90.00
_cell.angle_gamma   90.00
#
_symmetry.space_group_name_H-M   'P 1'
#
loop_
_entity.id
_entity.type
_entity.pdbx_description
1 polymer ?
#
loop_
_entity_poly.entity_id
_entity_poly.type
_entity_poly.pdbx_seq_one_letter_code
_entity_poly.pdbx_strand_id
1 'polypeptide(L)'
;MSAPSGTGSWTSLIQQARQLEKQTDNLFHTYSQFAAAPNIPPKPTEKERETEKKLEELLEKREDVISKLVRLLDSEAALTSSAMKQNNLALFQKKLASHRKDLIRLRSNLQEARNRANLLTNVRSDIDQYRQNNPEAAEADYMLQERNRIDNSNSMADNVLSQAYAVNDNFNLQRETLASINRRITHAASQVPGINTLIGRISAKKRRDGIIMGGFVAFCFIVFFLFS
;
A
#
# COMPACT_ATOMS: atom_id res chain seq x y z
N MET A 1 30.21 22.50 16.52
CA MET A 1 29.37 21.48 15.86
C MET A 1 27.95 21.69 16.35
N SER A 2 27.10 22.28 15.53
CA SER A 2 25.73 22.68 15.90
C SER A 2 24.88 21.43 16.12
N ALA A 3 24.26 21.28 17.29
CA ALA A 3 23.27 20.24 17.52
C ALA A 3 22.18 20.34 16.43
N PRO A 4 21.78 19.23 15.78
CA PRO A 4 20.68 19.28 14.83
C PRO A 4 19.46 19.82 15.57
N SER A 5 18.81 20.84 15.00
CA SER A 5 17.52 21.32 15.50
C SER A 5 16.58 20.13 15.65
N GLY A 6 15.82 20.09 16.75
CA GLY A 6 14.89 19.01 17.07
C GLY A 6 13.96 18.58 15.94
N THR A 7 13.59 19.54 15.10
CA THR A 7 12.80 19.34 13.89
C THR A 7 13.49 18.47 12.83
N GLY A 8 14.82 18.58 12.66
CA GLY A 8 15.61 17.75 11.74
C GLY A 8 15.85 16.33 12.24
N SER A 9 16.00 16.16 13.56
CA SER A 9 16.08 14.83 14.18
C SER A 9 14.74 14.09 14.08
N TRP A 10 13.62 14.80 14.31
CA TRP A 10 12.27 14.26 14.13
C TRP A 10 12.02 13.77 12.70
N THR A 11 12.32 14.58 11.67
CA THR A 11 12.09 14.19 10.28
C THR A 11 12.90 12.96 9.87
N SER A 12 14.15 12.86 10.34
CA SER A 12 14.99 11.66 10.12
C SER A 12 14.38 10.39 10.74
N LEU A 13 13.90 10.47 11.98
CA LEU A 13 13.24 9.34 12.65
C LEU A 13 11.93 8.92 11.96
N ILE A 14 11.14 9.87 11.46
CA ILE A 14 9.92 9.58 10.69
C ILE A 14 10.26 8.87 9.39
N GLN A 15 11.30 9.32 8.67
CA GLN A 15 11.75 8.66 7.45
C GLN A 15 12.22 7.23 7.74
N GLN A 16 12.99 7.04 8.80
CA GLN A 16 13.44 5.72 9.25
C GLN A 16 12.25 4.81 9.60
N ALA A 17 11.26 5.31 10.36
CA ALA A 17 10.06 4.57 10.72
C ALA A 17 9.28 4.08 9.49
N ARG A 18 9.09 4.95 8.49
CA ARG A 18 8.41 4.63 7.22
C ARG A 18 9.18 3.59 6.40
N GLN A 19 10.51 3.69 6.37
CA GLN A 19 11.34 2.71 5.67
C GLN A 19 11.24 1.32 6.32
N LEU A 20 11.33 1.25 7.66
CA LEU A 20 11.17 0.01 8.39
C LEU A 20 9.76 -0.57 8.24
N GLU A 21 8.73 0.27 8.23
CA GLU A 21 7.36 -0.16 7.95
C GLU A 21 7.23 -0.82 6.58
N LYS A 22 7.74 -0.19 5.51
CA LYS A 22 7.73 -0.76 4.17
C LYS A 22 8.48 -2.10 4.09
N GLN A 23 9.63 -2.20 4.76
CA GLN A 23 10.36 -3.47 4.85
C GLN A 23 9.56 -4.54 5.57
N THR A 24 8.85 -4.18 6.64
CA THR A 24 7.99 -5.08 7.39
C THR A 24 6.83 -5.58 6.53
N ASP A 25 6.14 -4.69 5.80
CA ASP A 25 5.04 -5.05 4.90
C ASP A 25 5.49 -6.04 3.80
N ASN A 26 6.67 -5.81 3.22
CA ASN A 26 7.24 -6.71 2.22
C ASN A 26 7.52 -8.11 2.80
N LEU A 27 8.10 -8.18 4.00
CA LEU A 27 8.35 -9.48 4.65
C LEU A 27 7.05 -10.17 5.07
N PHE A 28 6.01 -9.43 5.48
CA PHE A 28 4.70 -10.02 5.73
C PHE A 28 4.10 -10.64 4.48
N HIS A 29 4.25 -9.98 3.33
CA HIS A 29 3.83 -10.54 2.06
C HIS A 29 4.57 -11.86 1.78
N THR A 30 5.90 -11.88 1.89
CA THR A 30 6.69 -13.11 1.74
C THR A 30 6.30 -14.19 2.75
N TYR A 31 6.07 -13.83 4.02
CA TYR A 31 5.72 -14.80 5.06
C TYR A 31 4.33 -15.41 4.81
N SER A 32 3.37 -14.61 4.36
CA SER A 32 2.02 -15.09 4.00
C SER A 32 2.03 -16.08 2.83
N GLN A 33 3.00 -15.98 1.90
CA GLN A 33 3.14 -16.92 0.78
C GLN A 33 3.48 -18.34 1.25
N PHE A 34 4.14 -18.52 2.41
CA PHE A 34 4.40 -19.85 2.96
C PHE A 34 3.11 -20.59 3.34
N ALA A 35 2.07 -19.85 3.78
CA ALA A 35 0.77 -20.43 4.11
C ALA A 35 -0.10 -20.71 2.87
N ALA A 36 0.13 -19.97 1.77
CA ALA A 36 -0.58 -20.16 0.51
C ALA A 36 0.07 -21.19 -0.41
N ALA A 37 1.23 -21.74 -0.04
CA ALA A 37 1.93 -22.73 -0.86
C ALA A 37 1.08 -24.01 -0.99
N PRO A 38 0.93 -24.58 -2.20
CA PRO A 38 0.09 -25.76 -2.44
C PRO A 38 0.60 -27.03 -1.75
N ASN A 39 1.90 -27.08 -1.42
CA ASN A 39 2.51 -28.18 -0.68
C ASN A 39 3.29 -27.60 0.50
N ILE A 40 2.61 -27.48 1.65
CA ILE A 40 3.22 -26.95 2.87
C ILE A 40 4.05 -28.05 3.51
N PRO A 41 5.36 -27.86 3.71
CA PRO A 41 6.21 -28.87 4.31
C PRO A 41 5.81 -29.14 5.77
N PRO A 42 5.95 -30.40 6.24
CA PRO A 42 5.54 -30.82 7.58
C PRO A 42 6.36 -30.18 8.70
N LYS A 43 7.51 -29.58 8.36
CA LYS A 43 8.35 -28.80 9.26
C LYS A 43 8.60 -27.41 8.67
N PRO A 44 8.73 -26.36 9.51
CA PRO A 44 9.13 -25.04 9.07
C PRO A 44 10.39 -25.11 8.22
N THR A 45 10.36 -24.48 7.05
CA THR A 45 11.56 -24.37 6.22
C THR A 45 12.55 -23.40 6.85
N GLU A 46 13.83 -23.53 6.53
CA GLU A 46 14.84 -22.59 7.03
C GLU A 46 14.51 -21.15 6.59
N LYS A 47 14.02 -20.97 5.36
CA LYS A 47 13.58 -19.68 4.82
C LYS A 47 12.40 -19.09 5.59
N GLU A 48 11.44 -19.92 6.01
CA GLU A 48 10.31 -19.49 6.85
C GLU A 48 10.80 -18.98 8.20
N ARG A 49 11.67 -19.75 8.87
CA ARG A 49 12.28 -19.37 10.16
C ARG A 49 13.11 -18.10 10.07
N GLU A 50 13.93 -17.98 9.04
CA GLU A 50 14.71 -16.77 8.78
C GLU A 50 13.82 -15.55 8.53
N THR A 51 12.74 -15.71 7.76
CA THR A 51 11.79 -14.63 7.46
C THR A 51 11.06 -14.19 8.71
N GLU A 52 10.64 -15.14 9.54
CA GLU A 52 9.99 -14.90 10.82
C GLU A 52 10.90 -14.17 11.79
N LYS A 53 12.16 -14.63 11.93
CA LYS A 53 13.17 -13.96 12.76
C LYS A 53 13.42 -12.52 12.28
N LYS A 54 13.55 -12.31 10.97
CA LYS A 54 13.71 -10.96 10.38
C LYS A 54 12.49 -10.07 10.67
N LEU A 55 11.28 -10.63 10.66
CA LEU A 55 10.06 -9.90 11.04
C LEU A 55 10.11 -9.48 12.51
N GLU A 56 10.48 -10.37 13.42
CA GLU A 56 10.62 -10.04 14.85
C GLU A 56 11.66 -8.93 15.07
N GLU A 57 12.84 -9.05 14.46
CA GLU A 57 13.91 -8.05 14.53
C GLU A 57 13.46 -6.69 13.98
N LEU A 58 12.70 -6.65 12.89
CA LEU A 58 12.17 -5.40 12.35
C LEU A 58 11.10 -4.78 13.26
N LEU A 59 10.24 -5.59 13.88
CA LEU A 59 9.23 -5.09 14.81
C LEU A 59 9.88 -4.49 16.07
N GLU A 60 10.95 -5.10 16.58
CA GLU A 60 11.74 -4.56 17.69
C GLU A 60 12.42 -3.24 17.30
N LYS A 61 13.12 -3.21 16.15
CA LYS A 61 13.73 -1.96 15.63
C LYS A 61 12.71 -0.84 15.44
N ARG A 62 11.48 -1.16 15.02
CA ARG A 62 10.40 -0.17 14.88
C ARG A 62 9.93 0.35 16.23
N GLU A 63 9.83 -0.51 17.23
CA GLU A 63 9.51 -0.10 18.61
C GLU A 63 10.59 0.84 19.17
N ASP A 64 11.87 0.57 18.91
CA ASP A 64 12.96 1.46 19.32
C ASP A 64 12.85 2.86 18.67
N VAL A 65 12.59 2.91 17.36
CA VAL A 65 12.44 4.18 16.63
C VAL A 65 11.20 4.95 17.11
N ILE A 66 10.09 4.26 17.33
CA ILE A 66 8.87 4.86 17.89
C ILE A 66 9.14 5.38 19.30
N SER A 67 9.87 4.63 20.14
CA SER A 67 10.24 5.07 21.49
C SER A 67 11.14 6.32 21.48
N LYS A 68 12.06 6.43 20.50
CA LYS A 68 12.85 7.65 20.28
C LYS A 68 11.96 8.82 19.85
N LEU A 69 10.97 8.59 18.97
CA LEU A 69 9.99 9.62 18.58
C LEU A 69 9.17 10.10 19.78
N VAL A 70 8.68 9.20 20.65
CA VAL A 70 7.98 9.56 21.90
C VAL A 70 8.85 10.48 22.75
N ARG A 71 10.09 10.08 23.05
CA ARG A 71 11.00 10.87 23.90
C ARG A 71 11.29 12.26 23.32
N LEU A 72 11.47 12.33 22.00
CA LEU A 72 11.74 13.60 21.32
C LEU A 72 10.53 14.54 21.39
N LEU A 73 9.32 13.99 21.19
CA LEU A 73 8.07 14.73 21.35
C LEU A 73 7.94 15.29 22.78
N ASP A 74 8.17 14.46 23.79
CA ASP A 74 8.07 14.84 25.21
C ASP A 74 9.10 15.90 25.62
N SER A 75 10.30 15.87 25.02
CA SER A 75 11.39 16.80 25.33
C SER A 75 11.23 18.20 24.70
N GLU A 76 10.43 18.34 23.65
CA GLU A 76 10.30 19.58 22.89
C GLU A 76 8.86 20.10 22.89
N ALA A 77 8.60 21.13 23.71
CA ALA A 77 7.30 21.78 23.79
C ALA A 77 6.77 22.28 22.42
N ALA A 78 7.67 22.70 21.52
CA ALA A 78 7.33 23.12 20.16
C ALA A 78 6.91 21.96 19.23
N LEU A 79 7.31 20.72 19.52
CA LEU A 79 6.84 19.54 18.81
C LEU A 79 5.53 19.02 19.39
N THR A 80 5.40 19.06 20.71
CA THR A 80 4.19 18.66 21.45
C THR A 80 2.97 19.51 21.08
N SER A 81 3.13 20.81 20.78
CA SER A 81 2.01 21.65 20.34
C SER A 81 1.47 21.31 18.94
N SER A 82 2.18 20.48 18.16
CA SER A 82 1.77 20.09 16.82
C SER A 82 0.89 18.83 16.85
N ALA A 83 -0.43 19.03 16.72
CA ALA A 83 -1.41 17.94 16.61
C ALA A 83 -1.08 16.94 15.47
N MET A 84 -0.46 17.42 14.38
CA MET A 84 -0.03 16.56 13.27
C MET A 84 1.09 15.59 13.69
N LYS A 85 2.06 16.02 14.52
CA LYS A 85 3.18 15.18 14.97
C LYS A 85 2.70 14.11 15.96
N GLN A 86 1.80 14.50 16.87
CA GLN A 86 1.12 13.57 17.78
C GLN A 86 0.31 12.51 17.02
N ASN A 87 -0.47 12.91 16.01
CA ASN A 87 -1.25 11.98 15.21
C ASN A 87 -0.36 10.97 14.45
N ASN A 88 0.70 11.45 13.80
CA ASN A 88 1.66 10.55 13.13
C ASN A 88 2.24 9.49 14.08
N LEU A 89 2.63 9.88 15.29
CA LEU A 89 3.12 8.95 16.31
C LEU A 89 2.06 7.90 16.69
N ALA A 90 0.83 8.34 16.94
CA ALA A 90 -0.29 7.44 17.25
C ALA A 90 -0.56 6.44 16.10
N LEU A 91 -0.45 6.88 14.84
CA LEU A 91 -0.58 6.01 13.67
C LEU A 91 0.54 4.96 13.62
N PHE A 92 1.80 5.33 13.87
CA PHE A 92 2.90 4.37 13.91
C PHE A 92 2.74 3.33 15.02
N GLN A 93 2.32 3.75 16.21
CA GLN A 93 2.03 2.84 17.33
C GLN A 93 0.90 1.87 17.00
N LYS A 94 -0.21 2.38 16.45
CA LYS A 94 -1.35 1.56 16.02
C LYS A 94 -0.95 0.54 14.95
N LYS A 95 -0.16 0.96 13.95
CA LYS A 95 0.32 0.09 12.87
C LYS A 95 1.27 -0.98 13.40
N LEU A 96 2.19 -0.64 14.30
CA LEU A 96 3.06 -1.62 14.97
C LEU A 96 2.24 -2.66 15.75
N ALA A 97 1.25 -2.22 16.53
CA ALA A 97 0.37 -3.11 17.28
C ALA A 97 -0.45 -4.04 16.36
N SER A 98 -0.92 -3.55 15.22
CA SER A 98 -1.56 -4.40 14.19
C SER A 98 -0.60 -5.45 13.68
N HIS A 99 0.61 -5.06 13.26
CA HIS A 99 1.60 -5.98 12.71
C HIS A 99 1.98 -7.09 13.70
N ARG A 100 2.08 -6.79 15.00
CA ARG A 100 2.30 -7.81 16.04
C ARG A 100 1.19 -8.84 16.10
N LYS A 101 -0.07 -8.40 16.05
CA LYS A 101 -1.24 -9.30 16.01
C LYS A 101 -1.26 -10.12 14.72
N ASP A 102 -0.92 -9.49 13.60
CA ASP A 102 -0.92 -10.14 12.29
C ASP A 102 0.17 -11.23 12.21
N LEU A 103 1.34 -11.04 12.83
CA LEU A 103 2.36 -12.08 12.94
C LEU A 103 1.86 -13.31 13.70
N ILE A 104 1.20 -13.10 14.85
CA ILE A 104 0.63 -14.19 15.66
C ILE A 104 -0.46 -14.95 14.85
N ARG A 105 -1.32 -14.21 14.16
CA ARG A 105 -2.35 -14.80 13.29
C ARG A 105 -1.75 -15.61 12.15
N LEU A 106 -0.74 -15.08 11.46
CA LEU A 106 -0.07 -15.78 10.37
C LEU A 106 0.63 -17.06 10.85
N ARG A 107 1.27 -17.02 12.02
CA ARG A 107 1.84 -18.22 12.66
C ARG A 107 0.79 -19.30 12.91
N SER A 108 -0.35 -18.90 13.48
CA SER A 108 -1.47 -19.82 13.75
C SER A 108 -2.02 -20.42 12.45
N ASN A 109 -2.28 -19.58 11.45
CA ASN A 109 -2.80 -20.01 10.15
C ASN A 109 -1.84 -20.96 9.44
N LEU A 110 -0.54 -20.69 9.51
CA LEU A 110 0.48 -21.54 8.90
C LEU A 110 0.56 -22.91 9.60
N GLN A 111 0.47 -22.91 10.93
CA GLN A 111 0.44 -24.16 11.70
C GLN A 111 -0.83 -24.97 11.42
N GLU A 112 -1.98 -24.32 11.32
CA GLU A 112 -3.24 -24.96 10.97
C GLU A 112 -3.21 -25.53 9.55
N ALA A 113 -2.71 -24.77 8.58
CA ALA A 113 -2.56 -25.21 7.20
C ALA A 113 -1.60 -26.41 7.10
N ARG A 114 -0.52 -26.42 7.88
CA ARG A 114 0.41 -27.55 8.01
C ARG A 114 -0.25 -28.77 8.63
N ASN A 115 -1.01 -28.60 9.72
CA ASN A 115 -1.75 -29.69 10.34
C ASN A 115 -2.75 -30.31 9.36
N ARG A 116 -3.49 -29.47 8.62
CA ARG A 116 -4.41 -29.92 7.56
C ARG A 116 -3.67 -30.67 6.46
N ALA A 117 -2.53 -30.17 5.98
CA ALA A 117 -1.72 -30.85 4.97
C ALA A 117 -1.25 -32.23 5.45
N ASN A 118 -0.79 -32.35 6.70
CA ASN A 118 -0.37 -33.63 7.28
C ASN A 118 -1.53 -34.63 7.38
N LEU A 119 -2.71 -34.20 7.80
CA LEU A 119 -3.91 -35.06 7.85
C LEU A 119 -4.33 -35.53 6.45
N LEU A 120 -4.31 -34.62 5.46
CA LEU A 120 -4.67 -34.95 4.08
C LEU A 120 -3.68 -35.91 3.41
N THR A 121 -2.40 -35.87 3.76
CA THR A 121 -1.40 -36.81 3.22
C THR A 121 -1.69 -38.25 3.66
N ASN A 122 -2.01 -38.46 4.93
CA ASN A 122 -2.34 -39.79 5.44
C ASN A 122 -3.65 -40.31 4.81
N VAL A 123 -4.67 -39.46 4.76
CA VAL A 123 -5.96 -39.81 4.15
C VAL A 123 -5.82 -40.08 2.64
N ARG A 124 -4.99 -39.33 1.92
CA ARG A 124 -4.71 -39.60 0.50
C ARG A 124 -4.04 -40.95 0.30
N SER A 125 -3.04 -41.30 1.13
CA SER A 125 -2.40 -42.61 1.07
C SER A 125 -3.42 -43.74 1.25
N ASP A 126 -4.31 -43.63 2.23
CA ASP A 126 -5.33 -44.65 2.49
C ASP A 126 -6.39 -44.72 1.37
N ILE A 127 -6.80 -43.58 0.83
CA ILE A 127 -7.71 -43.51 -0.34
C ILE A 127 -7.06 -44.12 -1.57
N ASP A 128 -5.79 -43.81 -1.84
CA ASP A 128 -5.07 -44.33 -3.01
C ASP A 128 -4.89 -45.85 -2.89
N GLN A 129 -4.60 -46.37 -1.70
CA GLN A 129 -4.58 -47.81 -1.43
C GLN A 129 -5.96 -48.47 -1.60
N TYR A 130 -7.02 -47.83 -1.09
CA TYR A 130 -8.39 -48.32 -1.27
C TYR A 130 -8.79 -48.35 -2.75
N ARG A 131 -8.44 -47.31 -3.52
CA ARG A 131 -8.70 -47.23 -4.97
C ARG A 131 -7.91 -48.26 -5.76
N GLN A 132 -6.67 -48.55 -5.39
CA GLN A 132 -5.88 -49.63 -6.00
C GLN A 132 -6.50 -51.00 -5.74
N ASN A 133 -7.08 -51.22 -4.56
CA ASN A 133 -7.73 -52.48 -4.20
C ASN A 133 -9.15 -52.62 -4.77
N ASN A 134 -9.81 -51.53 -5.17
CA ASN A 134 -11.19 -51.52 -5.70
C ASN A 134 -11.32 -50.59 -6.93
N PRO A 135 -10.91 -51.04 -8.13
CA PRO A 135 -10.88 -50.20 -9.34
C PRO A 135 -12.26 -49.74 -9.82
N GLU A 136 -13.30 -50.56 -9.70
CA GLU A 136 -14.67 -50.18 -10.11
C GLU A 136 -15.24 -49.04 -9.24
N ALA A 137 -14.99 -49.08 -7.91
CA ALA A 137 -15.40 -48.02 -7.00
C ALA A 137 -14.61 -46.73 -7.25
N ALA A 138 -13.33 -46.84 -7.61
CA ALA A 138 -12.49 -45.70 -7.94
C ALA A 138 -12.97 -44.97 -9.21
N GLU A 139 -13.44 -45.70 -10.22
CA GLU A 139 -14.02 -45.12 -11.44
C GLU A 139 -15.34 -44.39 -11.14
N ALA A 140 -16.22 -44.98 -10.34
CA ALA A 140 -17.47 -44.33 -9.94
C ALA A 140 -17.23 -43.03 -9.14
N ASP A 141 -16.29 -43.04 -8.19
CA ASP A 141 -15.88 -41.84 -7.44
C ASP A 141 -15.28 -40.77 -8.35
N TYR A 142 -14.47 -41.17 -9.34
CA TYR A 142 -13.90 -40.26 -10.33
C TYR A 142 -15.02 -39.57 -11.14
N MET A 143 -16.00 -40.33 -11.63
CA MET A 143 -17.14 -39.78 -12.37
C MET A 143 -17.98 -38.80 -11.52
N LEU A 144 -18.21 -39.11 -10.24
CA LEU A 144 -18.90 -38.20 -9.33
C LEU A 144 -18.09 -36.92 -9.07
N GLN A 145 -16.77 -37.04 -8.90
CA GLN A 145 -15.90 -35.89 -8.71
C GLN A 145 -15.83 -35.02 -9.97
N GLU A 146 -15.88 -35.63 -11.16
CA GLU A 146 -15.93 -34.92 -12.44
C GLU A 146 -17.23 -34.14 -12.60
N ARG A 147 -18.38 -34.75 -12.25
CA ARG A 147 -19.66 -34.04 -12.20
C ARG A 147 -19.59 -32.81 -11.28
N ASN A 148 -19.05 -32.97 -10.07
CA ASN A 148 -18.90 -31.85 -9.15
C ASN A 148 -17.96 -30.75 -9.70
N ARG A 149 -16.89 -31.12 -10.43
CA ARG A 149 -16.01 -30.14 -11.09
C ARG A 149 -16.76 -29.37 -12.18
N ILE A 150 -17.57 -30.06 -12.98
CA ILE A 150 -18.41 -29.45 -14.01
C ILE A 150 -19.42 -28.49 -13.38
N ASP A 151 -20.14 -28.91 -12.34
CA ASP A 151 -21.15 -28.08 -11.65
C ASP A 151 -20.53 -26.83 -11.02
N ASN A 152 -19.34 -26.96 -10.43
CA ASN A 152 -18.59 -25.82 -9.89
C ASN A 152 -18.07 -24.89 -11.00
N SER A 153 -17.58 -25.43 -12.12
CA SER A 153 -17.15 -24.66 -13.28
C SER A 153 -18.32 -23.86 -13.88
N ASN A 154 -19.49 -24.49 -13.99
CA ASN A 154 -20.71 -23.84 -14.45
C ASN A 154 -21.12 -22.69 -13.52
N SER A 155 -21.12 -22.95 -12.21
CA SER A 155 -21.38 -21.91 -11.20
C SER A 155 -20.38 -20.76 -11.26
N MET A 156 -19.10 -21.03 -11.54
CA MET A 156 -18.08 -19.99 -11.73
C MET A 156 -18.35 -19.16 -12.99
N ALA A 157 -18.73 -19.81 -14.09
CA ALA A 157 -19.11 -19.13 -15.33
C ALA A 157 -20.31 -18.19 -15.09
N ASP A 158 -21.32 -18.64 -14.34
CA ASP A 158 -22.48 -17.82 -13.96
C ASP A 158 -22.08 -16.59 -13.11
N ASN A 159 -21.16 -16.77 -12.16
CA ASN A 159 -20.64 -15.66 -11.36
C ASN A 159 -19.87 -14.64 -12.20
N VAL A 160 -19.02 -15.09 -13.12
CA VAL A 160 -18.29 -14.22 -14.06
C VAL A 160 -19.25 -13.48 -14.97
N LEU A 161 -20.28 -14.14 -15.47
CA LEU A 161 -21.32 -13.53 -16.29
C LEU A 161 -22.10 -12.46 -15.51
N SER A 162 -22.51 -12.77 -14.27
CA SER A 162 -23.15 -11.82 -13.37
C SER A 162 -22.25 -10.62 -13.06
N GLN A 163 -20.96 -10.84 -12.84
CA GLN A 163 -19.99 -9.77 -12.59
C GLN A 163 -19.81 -8.90 -13.84
N ALA A 164 -19.76 -9.49 -15.04
CA ALA A 164 -19.68 -8.76 -16.29
C ALA A 164 -20.92 -7.87 -16.50
N TYR A 165 -22.12 -8.35 -16.19
CA TYR A 165 -23.34 -7.54 -16.21
C TYR A 165 -23.27 -6.38 -15.20
N ALA A 166 -22.83 -6.65 -13.96
CA ALA A 166 -22.68 -5.61 -12.95
C ALA A 166 -21.64 -4.54 -13.36
N VAL A 167 -20.55 -4.94 -14.03
CA VAL A 167 -19.55 -4.01 -14.55
C VAL A 167 -20.11 -3.18 -15.71
N ASN A 168 -20.89 -3.78 -16.62
CA ASN A 168 -21.55 -3.05 -17.70
C ASN A 168 -22.51 -1.97 -17.14
N ASP A 169 -23.31 -2.33 -16.15
CA ASP A 169 -24.22 -1.40 -15.49
C ASP A 169 -23.46 -0.28 -14.76
N ASN A 170 -22.37 -0.62 -14.05
CA ASN A 170 -21.48 0.37 -13.44
C ASN A 170 -20.85 1.31 -14.46
N PHE A 171 -20.49 0.84 -15.67
CA PHE A 171 -19.99 1.73 -16.72
C PHE A 171 -21.07 2.69 -17.24
N ASN A 172 -22.32 2.23 -17.34
CA ASN A 172 -23.44 3.09 -17.72
C ASN A 172 -23.68 4.18 -16.65
N LEU A 173 -23.68 3.81 -15.37
CA LEU A 173 -23.78 4.76 -14.24
C LEU A 173 -22.59 5.73 -14.18
N GLN A 174 -21.37 5.25 -14.42
CA GLN A 174 -20.18 6.10 -14.49
C GLN A 174 -20.26 7.10 -15.65
N ARG A 175 -20.78 6.69 -16.81
CA ARG A 175 -20.98 7.57 -17.97
C ARG A 175 -21.96 8.69 -17.64
N GLU A 176 -23.07 8.38 -16.97
CA GLU A 176 -24.03 9.39 -16.51
C GLU A 176 -23.39 10.35 -15.48
N THR A 177 -22.63 9.80 -14.54
CA THR A 177 -21.89 10.58 -13.54
C THR A 177 -20.89 11.54 -14.20
N LEU A 178 -20.10 11.07 -15.17
CA LEU A 178 -19.15 11.91 -15.92
C LEU A 178 -19.87 12.99 -16.73
N ALA A 179 -21.02 12.69 -17.34
CA ALA A 179 -21.84 13.69 -18.01
C ALA A 179 -22.33 14.76 -17.01
N SER A 180 -22.73 14.35 -15.80
CA SER A 180 -23.14 15.28 -14.73
C SER A 180 -21.98 16.15 -14.24
N ILE A 181 -20.77 15.58 -14.11
CA ILE A 181 -19.56 16.30 -13.73
C ILE A 181 -19.20 17.32 -14.81
N ASN A 182 -19.24 16.93 -16.09
CA ASN A 182 -18.97 17.83 -17.20
C ASN A 182 -19.96 19.00 -17.22
N ARG A 183 -21.26 18.74 -17.00
CA ARG A 183 -22.29 19.79 -16.85
C ARG A 183 -21.97 20.73 -15.68
N ARG A 184 -21.57 20.20 -14.51
CA ARG A 184 -21.20 20.99 -13.33
C ARG A 184 -19.92 21.81 -13.55
N ILE A 185 -18.89 21.25 -14.19
CA ILE A 185 -17.65 21.96 -14.53
C ILE A 185 -17.95 23.08 -15.51
N THR A 186 -18.73 22.81 -16.56
CA THR A 186 -19.15 23.83 -17.53
C THR A 186 -19.94 24.95 -16.84
N HIS A 187 -20.83 24.58 -15.91
CA HIS A 187 -21.58 25.57 -15.14
C HIS A 187 -20.71 26.38 -14.17
N ALA A 188 -19.77 25.75 -13.47
CA ALA A 188 -18.82 26.43 -12.60
C ALA A 188 -17.89 27.36 -13.39
N ALA A 189 -17.40 26.92 -14.56
CA ALA A 189 -16.61 27.75 -15.47
C ALA A 189 -17.42 28.98 -15.94
N SER A 190 -18.72 28.84 -16.17
CA SER A 190 -19.61 29.97 -16.51
C SER A 190 -19.90 30.91 -15.32
N GLN A 191 -19.78 30.44 -14.08
CA GLN A 191 -20.02 31.22 -12.86
C GLN A 191 -18.77 31.84 -12.23
N VAL A 192 -17.56 31.59 -12.76
CA VAL A 192 -16.33 32.30 -12.37
C VAL A 192 -15.97 33.35 -13.44
N PRO A 193 -16.70 34.48 -13.53
CA PRO A 193 -16.27 35.60 -14.35
C PRO A 193 -15.00 36.21 -13.72
N GLY A 194 -13.93 36.33 -14.50
CA GLY A 194 -12.73 37.10 -14.09
C GLY A 194 -11.39 36.35 -14.05
N ILE A 195 -11.34 35.03 -14.36
CA ILE A 195 -10.06 34.32 -14.57
C ILE A 195 -9.26 34.99 -15.70
N ASN A 196 -9.93 35.41 -16.78
CA ASN A 196 -9.28 36.09 -17.91
C ASN A 196 -8.66 37.45 -17.48
N THR A 197 -9.31 38.18 -16.55
CA THR A 197 -8.77 39.44 -16.01
C THR A 197 -7.61 39.23 -15.03
N LEU A 198 -7.62 38.15 -14.24
CA LEU A 198 -6.51 37.82 -13.33
C LEU A 198 -5.25 37.38 -14.11
N ILE A 199 -5.43 36.55 -15.14
CA ILE A 199 -4.36 36.15 -16.06
C ILE A 199 -3.78 37.37 -16.79
N GLY A 200 -4.63 38.29 -17.25
CA GLY A 200 -4.20 39.55 -17.86
C GLY A 200 -3.34 40.42 -16.92
N ARG A 201 -3.72 40.55 -15.64
CA ARG A 201 -2.95 41.32 -14.65
C ARG A 201 -1.58 40.71 -14.34
N ILE A 202 -1.48 39.38 -14.31
CA ILE A 202 -0.21 38.67 -14.09
C ILE A 202 0.73 38.87 -15.29
N SER A 203 0.21 38.75 -16.52
CA SER A 203 0.99 38.97 -17.74
C SER A 203 1.51 40.41 -17.86
N ALA A 204 0.67 41.40 -17.51
CA ALA A 204 1.05 42.81 -17.53
C ALA A 204 2.19 43.14 -16.55
N LYS A 205 2.18 42.54 -15.35
CA LYS A 205 3.27 42.72 -14.36
C LYS A 205 4.59 42.16 -14.89
N LYS A 206 4.57 40.95 -15.45
CA LYS A 206 5.77 40.29 -16.02
C LYS A 206 6.38 41.09 -17.17
N ARG A 207 5.56 41.70 -18.03
CA ARG A 207 6.03 42.56 -19.13
C ARG A 207 6.72 43.82 -18.61
N ARG A 208 6.18 44.45 -17.56
CA ARG A 208 6.77 45.64 -16.95
C ARG A 208 8.14 45.33 -16.33
N ASP A 209 8.24 44.23 -15.59
CA ASP A 209 9.51 43.82 -14.95
C ASP A 209 10.58 43.50 -16.02
N GLY A 210 10.19 42.91 -17.16
CA GLY A 210 11.09 42.69 -18.30
C GLY A 210 11.61 43.97 -18.95
N ILE A 211 10.77 45.00 -19.10
CA ILE A 211 11.18 46.30 -19.64
C ILE A 211 12.16 47.01 -18.69
N ILE A 212 11.91 46.97 -17.38
CA ILE A 212 12.80 47.57 -16.37
C ILE A 212 14.17 46.89 -16.38
N MET A 213 14.21 45.55 -16.39
CA MET A 213 15.46 44.78 -16.44
C MET A 213 16.23 45.04 -17.75
N GLY A 214 15.52 45.07 -18.89
CA GLY A 214 16.14 45.38 -20.18
C GLY A 214 16.73 46.79 -20.24
N GLY A 215 16.02 47.79 -19.70
CA GLY A 215 16.50 49.17 -19.62
C GLY A 215 17.73 49.31 -18.71
N PHE A 216 17.76 48.61 -17.58
CA PHE A 216 18.91 48.60 -16.68
C PHE A 216 20.16 48.02 -17.36
N VAL A 217 20.00 46.89 -18.07
CA VAL A 217 21.10 46.26 -18.82
C VAL A 217 21.61 47.19 -19.92
N ALA A 218 20.72 47.80 -20.71
CA ALA A 218 21.11 48.75 -21.76
C ALA A 218 21.85 49.97 -21.21
N PHE A 219 21.39 50.53 -20.08
CA PHE A 219 22.06 51.63 -19.41
C PHE A 219 23.47 51.26 -18.94
N CYS A 220 23.65 50.08 -18.32
CA CYS A 220 24.96 49.58 -17.94
C CYS A 220 25.92 49.45 -19.13
N PHE A 221 25.44 48.98 -20.29
CA PHE A 221 26.26 48.90 -21.51
C PHE A 221 26.68 50.27 -22.04
N ILE A 222 25.78 51.26 -22.02
CA ILE A 222 26.09 52.64 -22.49
C ILE A 222 27.15 53.28 -21.58
N VAL A 223 26.99 53.16 -20.26
CA VAL A 223 27.96 53.70 -19.29
C VAL A 223 29.32 53.02 -19.47
N PHE A 224 29.34 51.70 -19.63
CA PHE A 224 30.59 50.96 -19.86
C PHE A 224 31.30 51.41 -21.15
N PHE A 225 30.54 51.68 -22.23
CA PHE A 225 31.12 52.13 -23.50
C PHE A 225 31.62 53.59 -23.46
N LEU A 226 31.00 54.45 -22.64
CA LEU A 226 31.41 55.87 -22.51
C LEU A 226 32.63 56.07 -21.59
N PHE A 227 32.84 55.18 -20.61
CA PHE A 227 33.95 55.27 -19.66
C PHE A 227 35.10 54.28 -19.96
N SER A 228 35.04 53.59 -21.11
CA SER A 228 36.12 52.78 -21.69
C SER A 228 36.72 53.48 -22.90
#